data_AF-A0A3D2K9P6-F1
#
_entry.id   AF-A0A3D2K9P6-F1
#
_cell.length_a   1.000
_cell.length_b   1.000
_cell.length_c   1.000
_cell.angle_alpha   90.00
_cell.angle_beta   90.00
_cell.angle_gamma   90.00
#
_symmetry.space_group_name_H-M   'P 1'
#
loop_
_entity.id
_entity.type
_entity.pdbx_description
1 polymer ?
#
loop_
_entity_poly.entity_id
_entity_poly.type
_entity_poly.pdbx_seq_one_letter_code
_entity_poly.pdbx_strand_id
1 'polypeptide(L)'
;QRVAIARAIVCEPKVLLLDEPLGALDLKLRKEMQLELKKMHEDLGITFIFVTHDQEEALTMSDVVVVMNEGIIQQVARPKSIYDEPKNAFVADFIGESNILSGVMEKDFKIAFLGKSLTCVDKGFEKNEKVDIVIRPEDIRISAGHGQGHFDGEVLTSVFKGTYYEMDVLASDYEFTVQSQTEYRSGEKVSLEIVPDSIHIMKKILTINKYIGKVTGENAVSFCGGEFEMPTDGFETGDEVLVYVPFDAVELTDYESDGVIGANVTQSLYKGTYYQVQVYTDTDEDFYIDTADEWDPDDRVGVKIDGAKVRLEKYDPDKDETEAAE
;
A
#
# COMPACT_ATOMS: atom_id res chain seq x y z
N GLN A 1 -4.34 24.53 23.80
CA GLN A 1 -3.20 23.71 23.30
C GLN A 1 -1.84 24.30 23.65
N ARG A 2 -1.49 25.54 23.26
CA ARG A 2 -0.21 26.22 23.64
C ARG A 2 0.13 26.13 25.14
N VAL A 3 -0.85 26.35 26.02
CA VAL A 3 -0.68 26.24 27.48
C VAL A 3 -0.32 24.82 27.93
N ALA A 4 -0.83 23.78 27.26
CA ALA A 4 -0.55 22.39 27.60
C ALA A 4 0.89 22.00 27.24
N ILE A 5 1.35 22.42 26.06
CA ILE A 5 2.75 22.23 25.62
C ILE A 5 3.69 22.99 26.57
N ALA A 6 3.39 24.26 26.88
CA ALA A 6 4.17 25.04 27.83
C ALA A 6 4.24 24.38 29.22
N ARG A 7 3.12 23.84 29.72
CA ARG A 7 3.07 23.11 31.00
C ARG A 7 3.98 21.88 30.99
N ALA A 8 4.06 21.16 29.87
CA ALA A 8 4.93 20.00 29.75
C ALA A 8 6.42 20.41 29.70
N ILE A 9 6.75 21.50 28.98
CA ILE A 9 8.12 21.99 28.82
C ILE A 9 8.68 22.59 30.12
N VAL A 10 7.87 23.28 30.94
CA VAL A 10 8.30 23.88 32.22
C VAL A 10 8.86 22.84 33.20
N CYS A 11 8.50 21.57 33.05
CA CYS A 11 9.06 20.48 33.84
C CYS A 11 10.47 20.04 33.40
N GLU A 12 11.05 20.69 32.38
CA GLU A 12 12.36 20.35 31.78
C GLU A 12 12.52 18.84 31.52
N PRO A 13 11.57 18.21 30.80
CA PRO A 13 11.62 16.77 30.60
C PRO A 13 12.78 16.39 29.67
N LYS A 14 13.29 15.16 29.84
CA LYS A 14 14.25 14.58 28.89
C LYS A 14 13.60 14.16 27.58
N VAL A 15 12.32 13.79 27.64
CA VAL A 15 11.51 13.34 26.49
C VAL A 15 10.14 13.98 26.58
N LEU A 16 9.69 14.58 25.48
CA LEU A 16 8.35 15.12 25.32
C LEU A 16 7.55 14.21 24.39
N LEU A 17 6.43 13.68 24.89
CA LEU A 17 5.50 12.86 24.12
C LEU A 17 4.28 13.72 23.76
N LEU A 18 3.96 13.78 22.47
CA LEU A 18 2.84 14.54 21.94
C LEU A 18 1.96 13.61 21.11
N ASP A 19 0.74 13.41 21.56
CA ASP A 19 -0.27 12.58 20.90
C ASP A 19 -1.33 13.48 20.28
N GLU A 20 -1.35 13.54 18.95
CA GLU A 20 -2.17 14.45 18.14
C GLU A 20 -2.37 15.84 18.78
N PRO A 21 -1.27 16.55 19.14
CA PRO A 21 -1.40 18.00 19.28
C PRO A 21 -1.83 18.52 17.90
N LEU A 22 -2.16 19.78 17.64
CA LEU A 22 -2.45 20.26 16.26
C LEU A 22 -3.69 19.70 15.51
N GLY A 23 -4.17 18.48 15.75
CA GLY A 23 -5.30 17.89 15.01
C GLY A 23 -6.57 18.74 15.08
N ALA A 24 -6.86 19.32 16.26
CA ALA A 24 -8.04 20.17 16.50
C ALA A 24 -7.90 21.64 16.05
N LEU A 25 -6.80 22.03 15.39
CA LEU A 25 -6.56 23.42 14.96
C LEU A 25 -6.98 23.66 13.52
N ASP A 26 -7.34 24.90 13.19
CA ASP A 26 -7.53 25.32 11.80
C ASP A 26 -6.19 25.30 11.03
N LEU A 27 -6.25 25.17 9.71
CA LEU A 27 -5.06 25.03 8.85
C LEU A 27 -4.01 26.13 9.04
N LYS A 28 -4.43 27.38 9.23
CA LYS A 28 -3.50 28.51 9.36
C LYS A 28 -2.79 28.48 10.72
N LEU A 29 -3.55 28.29 11.79
CA LEU A 29 -3.01 28.20 13.14
C LEU A 29 -2.16 26.93 13.31
N ARG A 30 -2.55 25.84 12.64
CA ARG A 30 -1.77 24.59 12.58
C ARG A 30 -0.39 24.85 12.01
N LYS A 31 -0.27 25.45 10.82
CA LYS A 31 1.03 25.79 10.21
C LYS A 31 1.88 26.72 11.08
N GLU A 32 1.28 27.71 11.72
CA GLU A 32 2.00 28.58 12.67
C GLU A 32 2.54 27.77 13.87
N MET A 33 1.72 26.87 14.41
CA MET A 33 2.10 26.02 15.53
C MET A 33 3.18 24.98 15.19
N GLN A 34 3.16 24.41 13.98
CA GLN A 34 4.20 23.50 13.51
C GLN A 34 5.58 24.19 13.49
N LEU A 35 5.64 25.41 12.96
CA LEU A 35 6.86 26.21 12.92
C LEU A 35 7.37 26.57 14.34
N GLU A 36 6.47 26.98 15.23
CA GLU A 36 6.80 27.26 16.62
C GLU A 36 7.31 26.01 17.35
N LEU A 37 6.67 24.84 17.16
CA LEU A 37 7.11 23.58 17.75
C LEU A 37 8.49 23.15 17.24
N LYS A 38 8.74 23.25 15.94
CA LYS A 38 10.05 22.95 15.34
C LYS A 38 11.14 23.85 15.90
N LYS A 39 10.88 25.15 15.99
CA LYS A 39 11.81 26.11 16.59
C LYS A 39 12.07 25.82 18.07
N MET A 40 11.03 25.51 18.84
CA MET A 40 11.18 25.12 20.24
C MET A 40 12.02 23.84 20.39
N HIS A 41 11.84 22.85 19.51
CA HIS A 41 12.66 21.63 19.52
C HIS A 41 14.13 21.95 19.28
N GLU A 42 14.44 22.78 18.26
CA GLU A 42 15.80 23.24 17.96
C GLU A 42 16.43 24.02 19.12
N ASP A 43 15.66 24.88 19.79
CA ASP A 43 16.14 25.73 20.89
C ASP A 43 16.35 24.94 22.22
N LEU A 44 15.47 23.97 22.51
CA LEU A 44 15.47 23.25 23.79
C LEU A 44 16.36 21.99 23.78
N GLY A 45 16.59 21.38 22.61
CA GLY A 45 17.40 20.16 22.48
C GLY A 45 16.86 18.95 23.25
N ILE A 46 15.54 18.94 23.53
CA ILE A 46 14.84 17.84 24.21
C ILE A 46 14.36 16.83 23.16
N THR A 47 14.39 15.54 23.45
CA THR A 47 13.86 14.51 22.53
C THR A 47 12.34 14.62 22.41
N PHE A 48 11.83 14.81 21.19
CA PHE A 48 10.39 14.85 20.91
C PHE A 48 9.94 13.54 20.25
N ILE A 49 8.83 12.98 20.73
CA ILE A 49 8.09 11.93 20.03
C ILE A 49 6.70 12.49 19.75
N PHE A 50 6.33 12.50 18.49
CA PHE A 50 5.11 13.11 17.97
C PHE A 50 4.32 12.07 17.20
N VAL A 51 3.05 11.89 17.57
CA VAL A 51 2.11 10.98 16.91
C VAL A 51 1.09 11.82 16.15
N THR A 52 0.90 11.51 14.87
CA THR A 52 -0.06 12.17 13.97
C THR A 52 -0.50 11.22 12.89
N HIS A 53 -1.70 11.47 12.35
CA HIS A 53 -2.19 10.87 11.12
C HIS A 53 -1.96 11.78 9.90
N ASP A 54 -1.41 12.98 10.08
CA ASP A 54 -1.15 13.94 9.00
C ASP A 54 0.27 13.75 8.41
N GLN A 55 0.32 13.48 7.11
CA GLN A 55 1.56 13.22 6.37
C GLN A 55 2.45 14.47 6.25
N GLU A 56 1.86 15.65 6.02
CA GLU A 56 2.59 16.93 5.91
C GLU A 56 3.28 17.24 7.24
N GLU A 57 2.60 16.98 8.36
CA GLU A 57 3.17 17.10 9.71
C GLU A 57 4.37 16.17 9.91
N ALA A 58 4.20 14.87 9.62
CA ALA A 58 5.24 13.88 9.79
C ALA A 58 6.50 14.24 8.98
N LEU A 59 6.33 14.66 7.72
CA LEU A 59 7.43 14.94 6.82
C LEU A 59 8.17 16.25 7.12
N THR A 60 7.48 17.27 7.65
CA THR A 60 8.06 18.61 7.84
C THR A 60 8.68 18.84 9.21
N MET A 61 8.14 18.17 10.24
CA MET A 61 8.55 18.38 11.63
C MET A 61 9.57 17.36 12.14
N SER A 62 9.67 16.18 11.52
CA SER A 62 10.40 15.05 12.09
C SER A 62 11.81 14.91 11.51
N ASP A 63 12.79 14.57 12.36
CA ASP A 63 14.11 14.13 11.89
C ASP A 63 14.07 12.68 11.36
N VAL A 64 13.24 11.86 12.00
CA VAL A 64 12.99 10.46 11.69
C VAL A 64 11.49 10.22 11.79
N VAL A 65 10.93 9.53 10.80
CA VAL A 65 9.53 9.13 10.75
C VAL A 65 9.46 7.62 10.91
N VAL A 66 8.51 7.17 11.74
CA VAL A 66 8.18 5.76 11.95
C VAL A 66 6.78 5.56 11.39
N VAL A 67 6.67 4.89 10.25
CA VAL A 67 5.37 4.52 9.66
C VAL A 67 4.95 3.18 10.26
N MET A 68 3.72 3.13 10.76
CA MET A 68 3.14 1.94 11.37
C MET A 68 1.83 1.59 10.68
N ASN A 69 1.57 0.29 10.55
CA ASN A 69 0.27 -0.25 10.16
C ASN A 69 -0.06 -1.40 11.11
N GLU A 70 -1.27 -1.42 11.67
CA GLU A 70 -1.76 -2.49 12.56
C GLU A 70 -0.79 -2.86 13.71
N GLY A 71 -0.12 -1.85 14.27
CA GLY A 71 0.86 -2.05 15.35
C GLY A 71 2.23 -2.55 14.89
N ILE A 72 2.42 -2.83 13.60
CA ILE A 72 3.68 -3.25 13.00
C ILE A 72 4.38 -2.04 12.36
N ILE A 73 5.68 -1.92 12.60
CA ILE A 73 6.50 -0.88 11.97
C ILE A 73 6.76 -1.27 10.51
N GLN A 74 6.28 -0.45 9.59
CA GLN A 74 6.45 -0.64 8.15
C GLN A 74 7.79 -0.08 7.68
N GLN A 75 8.14 1.12 8.13
CA GLN A 75 9.40 1.78 7.77
C GLN A 75 9.84 2.78 8.83
N VAL A 76 11.15 2.83 9.07
CA VAL A 76 11.81 3.88 9.86
C VAL A 76 12.87 4.53 9.00
N ALA A 77 12.68 5.78 8.61
CA ALA A 77 13.69 6.52 7.86
C ALA A 77 13.51 8.04 8.05
N ARG A 78 14.41 8.82 7.43
CA ARG A 78 14.25 10.27 7.35
C ARG A 78 13.07 10.61 6.44
N PRO A 79 12.36 11.74 6.65
CA PRO A 79 11.22 12.14 5.83
C PRO A 79 11.43 11.99 4.32
N LYS A 80 12.53 12.55 3.82
CA LYS A 80 12.87 12.49 2.40
C LYS A 80 13.07 11.06 1.89
N SER A 81 13.72 10.20 2.68
CA SER A 81 13.90 8.80 2.31
C SER A 81 12.61 8.00 2.34
N ILE A 82 11.65 8.33 3.22
CA ILE A 82 10.34 7.68 3.20
C ILE A 82 9.57 8.06 1.93
N TYR A 83 9.66 9.33 1.52
CA TYR A 83 9.00 9.81 0.32
C TYR A 83 9.63 9.26 -0.97
N ASP A 84 10.95 9.38 -1.09
CA ASP A 84 11.73 9.02 -2.28
C ASP A 84 11.98 7.50 -2.39
N GLU A 85 12.05 6.77 -1.27
CA GLU A 85 12.40 5.34 -1.23
C GLU A 85 11.48 4.58 -0.25
N PRO A 86 10.17 4.49 -0.55
CA PRO A 86 9.25 3.70 0.26
C PRO A 86 9.63 2.21 0.22
N LYS A 87 9.55 1.53 1.37
CA LYS A 87 9.89 0.11 1.48
C LYS A 87 8.83 -0.82 0.90
N ASN A 88 7.57 -0.37 0.88
CA ASN A 88 6.44 -1.16 0.43
C ASN A 88 5.29 -0.27 -0.08
N ALA A 89 4.34 -0.89 -0.77
CA ALA A 89 3.23 -0.20 -1.40
C ALA A 89 2.35 0.57 -0.41
N PHE A 90 2.17 0.04 0.81
CA PHE A 90 1.47 0.75 1.88
C PHE A 90 2.16 2.07 2.23
N VAL A 91 3.49 2.07 2.46
CA VAL A 91 4.21 3.31 2.79
C VAL A 91 4.18 4.30 1.63
N ALA A 92 4.27 3.81 0.39
CA ALA A 92 4.21 4.65 -0.80
C ALA A 92 2.87 5.40 -0.90
N ASP A 93 1.77 4.69 -0.72
CA ASP A 93 0.39 5.21 -0.76
C ASP A 93 0.08 6.10 0.46
N PHE A 94 0.50 5.65 1.65
CA PHE A 94 0.20 6.34 2.90
C PHE A 94 0.94 7.68 3.07
N ILE A 95 2.10 7.87 2.46
CA ILE A 95 2.91 9.10 2.65
C ILE A 95 2.64 10.17 1.59
N GLY A 96 2.01 9.79 0.48
CA GLY A 96 1.56 10.73 -0.54
C GLY A 96 0.93 10.04 -1.74
N GLU A 97 0.23 10.82 -2.54
CA GLU A 97 -0.40 10.33 -3.77
C GLU A 97 0.62 9.61 -4.66
N SER A 98 0.22 8.44 -5.19
CA SER A 98 1.07 7.56 -5.97
C SER A 98 0.26 6.83 -7.02
N ASN A 99 0.85 6.67 -8.20
CA ASN A 99 0.38 5.67 -9.16
C ASN A 99 1.07 4.35 -8.82
N ILE A 100 0.31 3.40 -8.26
CA ILE A 100 0.80 2.06 -7.93
C ILE A 100 0.32 1.07 -8.98
N LEU A 101 1.27 0.35 -9.58
CA LEU A 101 1.05 -0.54 -10.72
C LEU A 101 1.69 -1.90 -10.46
N SER A 102 0.99 -2.97 -10.82
CA SER A 102 1.63 -4.28 -10.90
C SER A 102 2.52 -4.39 -12.14
N GLY A 103 3.75 -4.89 -11.96
CA GLY A 103 4.67 -5.11 -13.05
C GLY A 103 5.59 -6.31 -12.84
N VAL A 104 6.50 -6.48 -13.79
CA VAL A 104 7.51 -7.55 -13.78
C VAL A 104 8.88 -6.93 -14.04
N MET A 105 9.83 -7.24 -13.17
CA MET A 105 11.23 -6.90 -13.37
C MET A 105 11.85 -7.91 -14.35
N GLU A 106 11.89 -7.58 -15.65
CA GLU A 106 12.43 -8.49 -16.67
C GLU A 106 13.91 -8.81 -16.40
N LYS A 107 14.66 -7.82 -15.91
CA LYS A 107 16.04 -7.88 -15.44
C LYS A 107 16.39 -6.56 -14.75
N ASP A 108 17.51 -6.52 -14.03
CA ASP A 108 18.10 -5.26 -13.52
C ASP A 108 18.03 -4.13 -14.58
N PHE A 109 17.56 -2.95 -14.15
CA PHE A 109 17.33 -1.75 -14.96
C PHE A 109 16.23 -1.83 -16.03
N LYS A 110 15.42 -2.90 -16.07
CA LYS A 110 14.34 -3.05 -17.06
C LYS A 110 13.09 -3.71 -16.48
N ILE A 111 11.99 -2.97 -16.53
CA ILE A 111 10.66 -3.42 -16.10
C ILE A 111 9.70 -3.54 -17.26
N ALA A 112 8.65 -4.33 -17.07
CA ALA A 112 7.48 -4.39 -17.92
C ALA A 112 6.20 -4.16 -17.12
N PHE A 113 5.37 -3.23 -17.58
CA PHE A 113 4.03 -2.95 -17.04
C PHE A 113 3.13 -2.36 -18.13
N LEU A 114 1.82 -2.56 -18.03
CA LEU A 114 0.83 -2.12 -19.02
C LEU A 114 1.20 -2.47 -20.48
N GLY A 115 1.81 -3.64 -20.67
CA GLY A 115 2.24 -4.13 -21.99
C GLY A 115 3.45 -3.42 -22.60
N LYS A 116 4.15 -2.55 -21.86
CA LYS A 116 5.38 -1.87 -22.31
C LYS A 116 6.56 -2.19 -21.41
N SER A 117 7.76 -2.27 -21.99
CA SER A 117 9.01 -2.37 -21.22
C SER A 117 9.69 -1.00 -21.13
N LEU A 118 9.96 -0.53 -19.92
CA LEU A 118 10.67 0.72 -19.64
C LEU A 118 12.02 0.47 -18.95
N THR A 119 12.91 1.45 -19.02
CA THR A 119 14.17 1.45 -18.28
C THR A 119 13.95 2.09 -16.91
N CYS A 120 14.57 1.53 -15.88
CA CYS A 120 14.55 2.02 -14.50
C CYS A 120 15.98 2.03 -13.94
N VAL A 121 16.16 2.58 -12.73
CA VAL A 121 17.47 2.68 -12.07
C VAL A 121 17.72 1.60 -11.01
N ASP A 122 16.69 0.84 -10.66
CA ASP A 122 16.73 -0.20 -9.63
C ASP A 122 17.43 -1.49 -10.06
N LYS A 123 18.02 -2.18 -9.06
CA LYS A 123 18.80 -3.42 -9.23
C LYS A 123 18.65 -4.35 -8.02
N GLY A 124 19.04 -5.61 -8.18
CA GLY A 124 19.03 -6.61 -7.10
C GLY A 124 17.75 -7.45 -7.07
N PHE A 125 17.08 -7.54 -8.22
CA PHE A 125 15.89 -8.34 -8.43
C PHE A 125 16.21 -9.55 -9.30
N GLU A 126 15.45 -10.62 -9.10
CA GLU A 126 15.52 -11.79 -9.96
C GLU A 126 14.90 -11.54 -11.33
N LYS A 127 15.28 -12.37 -12.29
CA LYS A 127 14.77 -12.27 -13.64
C LYS A 127 13.28 -12.67 -13.67
N ASN A 128 12.44 -11.78 -14.19
CA ASN A 128 10.97 -11.91 -14.20
C ASN A 128 10.33 -11.94 -12.81
N GLU A 129 10.95 -11.30 -11.82
CA GLU A 129 10.36 -11.13 -10.49
C GLU A 129 9.11 -10.23 -10.58
N LYS A 130 8.02 -10.63 -9.90
CA LYS A 130 6.82 -9.79 -9.79
C LYS A 130 7.08 -8.67 -8.80
N VAL A 131 6.78 -7.44 -9.20
CA VAL A 131 7.09 -6.24 -8.43
C VAL A 131 5.90 -5.27 -8.43
N ASP A 132 5.84 -4.42 -7.41
CA ASP A 132 5.00 -3.22 -7.43
C ASP A 132 5.85 -2.06 -7.95
N ILE A 133 5.30 -1.31 -8.89
CA ILE A 133 5.91 -0.12 -9.48
C ILE A 133 5.17 1.09 -8.93
N VAL A 134 5.92 2.05 -8.40
CA VAL A 134 5.38 3.31 -7.89
C VAL A 134 5.96 4.47 -8.67
N ILE A 135 5.05 5.34 -9.11
CA ILE A 135 5.38 6.57 -9.83
C ILE A 135 4.59 7.71 -9.19
N ARG A 136 5.29 8.75 -8.73
CA ARG A 136 4.63 9.92 -8.16
C ARG A 136 3.91 10.74 -9.25
N PRO A 137 2.71 11.27 -9.00
CA PRO A 137 1.96 12.05 -9.99
C PRO A 137 2.75 13.22 -10.61
N GLU A 138 3.59 13.89 -9.83
CA GLU A 138 4.42 15.03 -10.26
C GLU A 138 5.63 14.64 -11.11
N ASP A 139 6.00 13.35 -11.10
CA ASP A 139 7.10 12.81 -11.90
C ASP A 139 6.67 12.38 -13.31
N ILE A 140 5.36 12.33 -13.56
CA ILE A 140 4.80 12.01 -14.87
C ILE A 140 4.75 13.28 -15.71
N ARG A 141 5.55 13.33 -16.78
CA ARG A 141 5.51 14.44 -17.74
C ARG A 141 4.35 14.24 -18.71
N ILE A 142 3.45 15.21 -18.75
CA ILE A 142 2.32 15.24 -19.68
C ILE A 142 2.57 16.23 -20.81
N SER A 143 2.23 15.83 -22.04
CA SER A 143 2.38 16.65 -23.26
C SER A 143 1.17 16.52 -24.17
N ALA A 144 0.91 17.55 -24.99
CA ALA A 144 -0.22 17.53 -25.93
C ALA A 144 0.03 16.58 -27.10
N GLY A 145 -1.00 15.84 -27.51
CA GLY A 145 -0.97 14.98 -28.70
C GLY A 145 -0.60 13.53 -28.39
N HIS A 146 0.03 12.85 -29.35
CA HIS A 146 0.31 11.42 -29.30
C HIS A 146 1.75 11.10 -29.70
N GLY A 147 2.30 10.01 -29.16
CA GLY A 147 3.58 9.43 -29.54
C GLY A 147 4.81 10.22 -29.11
N GLN A 148 4.67 11.18 -28.19
CA GLN A 148 5.79 11.93 -27.62
C GLN A 148 6.38 11.25 -26.39
N GLY A 149 5.58 10.46 -25.67
CA GLY A 149 5.95 9.76 -24.45
C GLY A 149 5.80 8.24 -24.52
N HIS A 150 5.77 7.64 -23.34
CA HIS A 150 5.62 6.21 -23.12
C HIS A 150 4.16 5.74 -23.23
N PHE A 151 3.17 6.54 -22.82
CA PHE A 151 1.76 6.15 -22.88
C PHE A 151 0.94 7.26 -23.55
N ASP A 152 0.01 6.88 -24.43
CA ASP A 152 -0.93 7.81 -25.04
C ASP A 152 -2.29 7.61 -24.38
N GLY A 153 -2.92 8.71 -23.98
CA GLY A 153 -4.15 8.68 -23.19
C GLY A 153 -5.10 9.83 -23.47
N GLU A 154 -6.19 9.83 -22.72
CA GLU A 154 -7.19 10.90 -22.71
C GLU A 154 -7.39 11.39 -21.29
N VAL A 155 -7.42 12.72 -21.13
CA VAL A 155 -7.70 13.35 -19.83
C VAL A 155 -9.17 13.12 -19.49
N LEU A 156 -9.45 12.47 -18.37
CA LEU A 156 -10.80 12.28 -17.84
C LEU A 156 -11.23 13.51 -17.04
N THR A 157 -10.39 13.93 -16.09
CA THR A 157 -10.65 15.02 -15.16
C THR A 157 -9.47 16.00 -15.15
N SER A 158 -9.74 17.24 -14.74
CA SER A 158 -8.70 18.25 -14.57
C SER A 158 -9.13 19.22 -13.47
N VAL A 159 -8.39 19.22 -12.37
CA VAL A 159 -8.71 19.97 -11.16
C VAL A 159 -7.55 20.87 -10.79
N PHE A 160 -7.81 22.16 -10.64
CA PHE A 160 -6.82 23.12 -10.20
C PHE A 160 -6.65 23.05 -8.67
N LYS A 161 -5.47 22.61 -8.20
CA LYS A 161 -5.10 22.49 -6.78
C LYS A 161 -4.33 23.73 -6.26
N GLY A 162 -4.35 24.83 -7.01
CA GLY A 162 -3.83 26.15 -6.57
C GLY A 162 -2.46 26.51 -7.15
N THR A 163 -1.49 25.60 -7.14
CA THR A 163 -0.17 25.79 -7.78
C THR A 163 0.08 24.87 -8.96
N TYR A 164 -0.70 23.80 -9.08
CA TYR A 164 -0.67 22.83 -10.15
C TYR A 164 -2.09 22.37 -10.47
N TYR A 165 -2.21 21.63 -11.57
CA TYR A 165 -3.38 20.88 -11.98
C TYR A 165 -3.13 19.41 -11.72
N GLU A 166 -4.10 18.78 -11.07
CA GLU A 166 -4.19 17.34 -10.93
C GLU A 166 -5.16 16.83 -11.98
N MET A 167 -4.73 15.84 -12.75
CA MET A 167 -5.47 15.34 -13.90
C MET A 167 -5.44 13.82 -13.88
N ASP A 168 -6.62 13.22 -14.02
CA ASP A 168 -6.72 11.78 -14.24
C ASP A 168 -6.69 11.51 -15.75
N VAL A 169 -5.79 10.62 -16.18
CA VAL A 169 -5.53 10.32 -17.58
C VAL A 169 -5.68 8.83 -17.82
N LEU A 170 -6.67 8.45 -18.62
CA LEU A 170 -6.86 7.06 -19.03
C LEU A 170 -5.89 6.71 -20.15
N ALA A 171 -4.94 5.81 -19.87
CA ALA A 171 -4.00 5.28 -20.84
C ALA A 171 -3.76 3.79 -20.61
N SER A 172 -3.82 2.98 -21.68
CA SER A 172 -3.59 1.53 -21.59
C SER A 172 -4.46 0.81 -20.54
N ASP A 173 -5.73 1.19 -20.45
CA ASP A 173 -6.71 0.68 -19.47
C ASP A 173 -6.34 0.94 -17.99
N TYR A 174 -5.46 1.92 -17.75
CA TYR A 174 -5.08 2.42 -16.43
C TYR A 174 -5.39 3.91 -16.32
N GLU A 175 -5.89 4.33 -15.16
CA GLU A 175 -6.12 5.74 -14.83
C GLU A 175 -4.91 6.30 -14.09
N PHE A 176 -4.11 7.12 -14.79
CA PHE A 176 -2.97 7.82 -14.20
C PHE A 176 -3.39 9.12 -13.57
N THR A 177 -3.07 9.32 -12.29
CA THR A 177 -3.10 10.64 -11.67
C THR A 177 -1.79 11.35 -12.00
N VAL A 178 -1.90 12.54 -12.62
CA VAL A 178 -0.75 13.33 -13.07
C VAL A 178 -0.84 14.75 -12.55
N GLN A 179 0.27 15.29 -12.03
CA GLN A 179 0.35 16.66 -11.56
C GLN A 179 1.23 17.51 -12.49
N SER A 180 0.69 18.64 -12.97
CA SER A 180 1.42 19.54 -13.87
C SER A 180 1.04 21.01 -13.65
N GLN A 181 1.95 21.92 -13.93
CA GLN A 181 1.64 23.37 -13.94
C GLN A 181 0.83 23.79 -15.18
N THR A 182 0.76 22.93 -16.20
CA THR A 182 -0.01 23.17 -17.42
C THR A 182 -1.33 22.40 -17.36
N GLU A 183 -2.42 23.11 -17.61
CA GLU A 183 -3.75 22.51 -17.72
C GLU A 183 -3.91 21.78 -19.06
N TYR A 184 -4.40 20.55 -18.99
CA TYR A 184 -5.02 19.84 -20.10
C TYR A 184 -6.46 19.57 -19.73
N ARG A 185 -7.40 19.82 -20.65
CA ARG A 185 -8.82 19.71 -20.34
C ARG A 185 -9.33 18.29 -20.54
N SER A 186 -10.41 17.97 -19.82
CA SER A 186 -11.16 16.74 -20.03
C SER A 186 -11.50 16.53 -21.53
N GLY A 187 -11.24 15.34 -22.03
CA GLY A 187 -11.37 14.94 -23.44
C GLY A 187 -10.15 15.23 -24.31
N GLU A 188 -9.13 15.93 -23.81
CA GLU A 188 -7.90 16.17 -24.57
C GLU A 188 -7.06 14.90 -24.67
N LYS A 189 -6.45 14.72 -25.84
CA LYS A 189 -5.50 13.65 -26.09
C LYS A 189 -4.09 14.09 -25.70
N VAL A 190 -3.47 13.29 -24.85
CA VAL A 190 -2.18 13.59 -24.23
C VAL A 190 -1.24 12.40 -24.32
N SER A 191 0.05 12.68 -24.17
CA SER A 191 1.11 11.68 -24.12
C SER A 191 1.90 11.84 -22.82
N LEU A 192 2.04 10.74 -22.07
CA LEU A 192 2.69 10.64 -20.77
C LEU A 192 4.10 10.08 -20.93
N GLU A 193 5.11 10.79 -20.42
CA GLU A 193 6.50 10.37 -20.34
C GLU A 193 6.91 10.22 -18.87
N ILE A 194 7.27 9.00 -18.49
CA ILE A 194 7.87 8.68 -17.19
C ILE A 194 9.39 8.57 -17.35
N VAL A 195 10.15 9.31 -16.54
CA VAL A 195 11.62 9.24 -16.56
C VAL A 195 12.11 8.05 -15.74
N PRO A 196 13.21 7.37 -16.14
CA PRO A 196 13.70 6.17 -15.44
C PRO A 196 13.98 6.33 -13.94
N ASP A 197 14.43 7.52 -13.53
CA ASP A 197 14.82 7.82 -12.14
C ASP A 197 13.62 8.01 -11.21
N SER A 198 12.42 8.24 -11.77
CA SER A 198 11.17 8.44 -11.03
C SER A 198 10.34 7.16 -10.90
N ILE A 199 10.88 6.04 -11.37
CA ILE A 199 10.25 4.74 -11.24
C ILE A 199 10.84 4.06 -10.03
N HIS A 200 10.02 3.87 -8.99
CA HIS A 200 10.41 3.16 -7.79
C HIS A 200 9.89 1.73 -7.83
N ILE A 201 10.79 0.76 -7.70
CA ILE A 201 10.44 -0.66 -7.70
C ILE A 201 10.45 -1.18 -6.28
N MET A 202 9.36 -1.84 -5.90
CA MET A 202 9.24 -2.53 -4.63
C MET A 202 9.01 -4.01 -4.85
N LYS A 203 9.61 -4.82 -3.98
CA LYS A 203 9.26 -6.24 -3.91
C LYS A 203 7.83 -6.37 -3.45
N LYS A 204 7.06 -7.25 -4.10
CA LYS A 204 5.75 -7.64 -3.57
C LYS A 204 5.99 -8.39 -2.27
N ILE A 205 5.53 -7.83 -1.15
CA ILE A 205 5.66 -8.47 0.18
C ILE A 205 4.94 -9.82 0.17
N LEU A 206 3.75 -9.87 -0.43
CA LEU A 206 2.98 -11.09 -0.59
C LEU A 206 2.51 -11.22 -2.04
N THR A 207 2.61 -12.43 -2.57
CA THR A 207 2.06 -12.80 -3.89
C THR A 207 0.98 -13.87 -3.81
N ILE A 208 0.81 -14.46 -2.63
CA ILE A 208 -0.15 -15.52 -2.32
C ILE A 208 -0.40 -15.52 -0.81
N ASN A 209 -1.60 -15.88 -0.38
CA ASN A 209 -1.86 -16.13 1.04
C ASN A 209 -1.34 -17.52 1.41
N LYS A 210 -0.65 -17.65 2.56
CA LYS A 210 -0.09 -18.90 3.06
C LYS A 210 -0.60 -19.15 4.48
N TYR A 211 -1.29 -20.28 4.69
CA TYR A 211 -1.81 -20.67 6.00
C TYR A 211 -1.47 -22.11 6.34
N ILE A 212 -1.53 -22.44 7.62
CA ILE A 212 -1.50 -23.83 8.08
C ILE A 212 -2.95 -24.31 8.22
N GLY A 213 -3.26 -25.43 7.59
CA GLY A 213 -4.58 -26.05 7.60
C GLY A 213 -4.52 -27.53 7.93
N LYS A 214 -5.71 -28.12 8.06
CA LYS A 214 -5.89 -29.54 8.32
C LYS A 214 -6.94 -30.14 7.40
N VAL A 215 -6.62 -31.28 6.79
CA VAL A 215 -7.57 -32.02 5.94
C VAL A 215 -8.65 -32.65 6.82
N THR A 216 -9.91 -32.27 6.61
CA THR A 216 -11.06 -32.76 7.39
C THR A 216 -11.89 -33.81 6.66
N GLY A 217 -11.76 -33.94 5.33
CA GLY A 217 -12.46 -34.94 4.53
C GLY A 217 -11.85 -35.13 3.14
N GLU A 218 -12.55 -35.87 2.25
CA GLU A 218 -12.05 -36.20 0.90
C GLU A 218 -11.90 -35.00 -0.05
N ASN A 219 -12.53 -33.86 0.27
CA ASN A 219 -12.41 -32.59 -0.46
C ASN A 219 -12.62 -31.39 0.48
N ALA A 220 -12.17 -31.50 1.72
CA ALA A 220 -12.40 -30.46 2.72
C ALA A 220 -11.13 -30.20 3.53
N VAL A 221 -10.78 -28.93 3.65
CA VAL A 221 -9.65 -28.46 4.46
C VAL A 221 -10.15 -27.35 5.38
N SER A 222 -9.82 -27.48 6.66
CA SER A 222 -10.08 -26.45 7.65
C SER A 222 -8.82 -25.63 7.93
N PHE A 223 -8.94 -24.32 7.81
CA PHE A 223 -7.89 -23.34 8.12
C PHE A 223 -8.54 -21.99 8.43
N CYS A 224 -7.83 -21.12 9.16
CA CYS A 224 -8.33 -19.81 9.62
C CYS A 224 -9.72 -19.86 10.29
N GLY A 225 -10.05 -20.96 10.96
CA GLY A 225 -11.34 -21.18 11.62
C GLY A 225 -12.55 -21.41 10.68
N GLY A 226 -12.33 -21.47 9.36
CA GLY A 226 -13.32 -21.90 8.37
C GLY A 226 -13.11 -23.34 7.90
N GLU A 227 -14.10 -23.89 7.20
CA GLU A 227 -13.99 -25.16 6.47
C GLU A 227 -14.31 -24.90 5.00
N PHE A 228 -13.37 -25.21 4.12
CA PHE A 228 -13.44 -24.88 2.71
C PHE A 228 -13.38 -26.14 1.86
N GLU A 229 -14.25 -26.20 0.85
CA GLU A 229 -14.28 -27.31 -0.11
C GLU A 229 -13.17 -27.10 -1.16
N MET A 230 -12.22 -28.03 -1.22
CA MET A 230 -11.11 -27.99 -2.17
C MET A 230 -10.53 -29.38 -2.44
N PRO A 231 -9.85 -29.60 -3.58
CA PRO A 231 -9.22 -30.88 -3.88
C PRO A 231 -8.11 -31.22 -2.87
N THR A 232 -8.19 -32.40 -2.25
CA THR A 232 -7.17 -32.89 -1.30
C THR A 232 -6.39 -34.10 -1.87
N ASP A 233 -6.15 -34.09 -3.18
CA ASP A 233 -5.47 -35.18 -3.89
C ASP A 233 -4.10 -35.48 -3.27
N GLY A 234 -3.94 -36.69 -2.73
CA GLY A 234 -2.68 -37.16 -2.15
C GLY A 234 -2.50 -36.90 -0.65
N PHE A 235 -3.54 -36.44 0.05
CA PHE A 235 -3.54 -36.26 1.51
C PHE A 235 -4.61 -37.12 2.19
N GLU A 236 -4.36 -37.55 3.42
CA GLU A 236 -5.31 -38.31 4.24
C GLU A 236 -6.03 -37.39 5.23
N THR A 237 -7.26 -37.76 5.62
CA THR A 237 -8.00 -37.03 6.65
C THR A 237 -7.21 -37.00 7.96
N GLY A 238 -6.94 -35.79 8.44
CA GLY A 238 -6.13 -35.54 9.64
C GLY A 238 -4.73 -34.99 9.34
N ASP A 239 -4.28 -35.00 8.08
CA ASP A 239 -2.99 -34.43 7.68
C ASP A 239 -2.97 -32.91 7.87
N GLU A 240 -1.85 -32.40 8.38
CA GLU A 240 -1.53 -30.98 8.43
C GLU A 240 -0.88 -30.55 7.10
N VAL A 241 -1.38 -29.47 6.52
CA VAL A 241 -1.02 -29.01 5.19
C VAL A 241 -0.78 -27.51 5.17
N LEU A 242 0.15 -27.06 4.34
CA LEU A 242 0.25 -25.66 3.95
C LEU A 242 -0.75 -25.37 2.85
N VAL A 243 -1.59 -24.36 3.07
CA VAL A 243 -2.62 -23.91 2.16
C VAL A 243 -2.15 -22.63 1.49
N TYR A 244 -1.95 -22.70 0.18
CA TYR A 244 -1.59 -21.56 -0.66
C TYR A 244 -2.82 -21.08 -1.42
N VAL A 245 -3.35 -19.92 -1.04
CA VAL A 245 -4.56 -19.34 -1.63
C VAL A 245 -4.18 -18.13 -2.48
N PRO A 246 -4.23 -18.22 -3.83
CA PRO A 246 -4.03 -17.07 -4.71
C PRO A 246 -4.97 -15.91 -4.38
N PHE A 247 -4.53 -14.66 -4.54
CA PHE A 247 -5.35 -13.49 -4.24
C PHE A 247 -6.63 -13.42 -5.08
N ASP A 248 -6.60 -13.94 -6.31
CA ASP A 248 -7.75 -14.02 -7.22
C ASP A 248 -8.65 -15.26 -6.95
N ALA A 249 -8.30 -16.08 -5.96
CA ALA A 249 -9.11 -17.20 -5.48
C ALA A 249 -9.98 -16.79 -4.29
N VAL A 250 -9.73 -15.64 -3.68
CA VAL A 250 -10.52 -15.11 -2.57
C VAL A 250 -11.57 -14.15 -3.13
N GLU A 251 -12.81 -14.30 -2.68
CA GLU A 251 -13.95 -13.46 -3.05
C GLU A 251 -14.53 -12.86 -1.76
N LEU A 252 -14.73 -11.54 -1.76
CA LEU A 252 -15.39 -10.81 -0.67
C LEU A 252 -16.87 -10.68 -0.98
N THR A 253 -17.71 -10.87 0.03
CA THR A 253 -19.16 -10.74 -0.06
C THR A 253 -19.68 -9.62 0.85
N ASP A 254 -20.66 -8.85 0.36
CA ASP A 254 -21.29 -7.74 1.10
C ASP A 254 -21.92 -8.18 2.44
N TYR A 255 -22.38 -9.44 2.50
CA TYR A 255 -22.94 -10.02 3.71
C TYR A 255 -22.03 -11.13 4.23
N GLU A 256 -21.71 -11.06 5.52
CA GLU A 256 -20.95 -12.09 6.24
C GLU A 256 -21.59 -13.48 6.10
N SER A 257 -22.92 -13.57 6.07
CA SER A 257 -23.66 -14.83 5.93
C SER A 257 -23.42 -15.58 4.63
N ASP A 258 -22.92 -14.87 3.62
CA ASP A 258 -22.68 -15.41 2.28
C ASP A 258 -21.24 -15.92 2.12
N GLY A 259 -20.37 -15.61 3.09
CA GLY A 259 -19.02 -16.13 3.21
C GLY A 259 -18.89 -17.31 4.16
N VAL A 260 -17.70 -17.88 4.24
CA VAL A 260 -17.33 -18.94 5.21
C VAL A 260 -16.78 -18.34 6.50
N ILE A 261 -16.08 -17.21 6.40
CA ILE A 261 -15.47 -16.50 7.53
C ILE A 261 -15.91 -15.03 7.47
N GLY A 262 -16.27 -14.45 8.62
CA GLY A 262 -16.47 -13.01 8.74
C GLY A 262 -15.15 -12.26 8.90
N ALA A 263 -15.03 -11.12 8.21
CA ALA A 263 -13.84 -10.28 8.26
C ALA A 263 -14.20 -8.79 8.18
N ASN A 264 -13.27 -7.94 8.59
CA ASN A 264 -13.36 -6.50 8.36
C ASN A 264 -12.29 -6.10 7.36
N VAL A 265 -12.64 -5.22 6.42
CA VAL A 265 -11.68 -4.61 5.50
C VAL A 265 -10.77 -3.69 6.30
N THR A 266 -9.46 -3.93 6.27
CA THR A 266 -8.48 -3.10 6.98
C THR A 266 -7.76 -2.15 6.04
N GLN A 267 -7.52 -2.58 4.81
CA GLN A 267 -6.89 -1.75 3.79
C GLN A 267 -7.44 -2.09 2.40
N SER A 268 -7.59 -1.08 1.56
CA SER A 268 -7.81 -1.24 0.12
C SER A 268 -6.81 -0.38 -0.63
N LEU A 269 -6.12 -0.97 -1.61
CA LEU A 269 -5.08 -0.32 -2.39
C LEU A 269 -5.33 -0.49 -3.88
N TYR A 270 -5.54 0.60 -4.61
CA TYR A 270 -5.67 0.53 -6.06
C TYR A 270 -4.33 0.21 -6.73
N LYS A 271 -4.27 -0.91 -7.46
CA LYS A 271 -3.10 -1.36 -8.25
C LYS A 271 -3.33 -1.21 -9.75
N GLY A 272 -4.29 -0.38 -10.14
CA GLY A 272 -4.47 0.08 -11.51
C GLY A 272 -5.50 -0.60 -12.36
N THR A 273 -5.55 -1.92 -12.33
CA THR A 273 -6.63 -2.68 -13.00
C THR A 273 -7.49 -3.41 -11.99
N TYR A 274 -7.12 -3.36 -10.72
CA TYR A 274 -7.74 -4.04 -9.60
C TYR A 274 -7.35 -3.35 -8.29
N TYR A 275 -8.12 -3.59 -7.23
CA TYR A 275 -7.80 -3.27 -5.85
C TYR A 275 -7.18 -4.48 -5.17
N GLN A 276 -6.04 -4.27 -4.51
CA GLN A 276 -5.53 -5.20 -3.53
C GLN A 276 -6.12 -4.85 -2.16
N VAL A 277 -6.99 -5.71 -1.66
CA VAL A 277 -7.70 -5.53 -0.39
C VAL A 277 -7.09 -6.46 0.66
N GLN A 278 -6.81 -5.92 1.84
CA GLN A 278 -6.49 -6.68 3.05
C GLN A 278 -7.73 -6.72 3.94
N VAL A 279 -8.06 -7.91 4.43
CA VAL A 279 -9.12 -8.10 5.41
C VAL A 279 -8.58 -8.85 6.61
N TYR A 280 -9.01 -8.44 7.80
CA TYR A 280 -8.69 -9.09 9.06
C TYR A 280 -9.89 -9.90 9.53
N THR A 281 -9.72 -11.22 9.64
CA THR A 281 -10.81 -12.14 9.99
C THR A 281 -11.10 -12.13 11.49
N ASP A 282 -12.30 -12.58 11.86
CA ASP A 282 -12.68 -12.82 13.26
C ASP A 282 -11.83 -13.90 13.96
N THR A 283 -11.02 -14.62 13.17
CA THR A 283 -10.16 -15.70 13.61
C THR A 283 -8.71 -15.26 13.77
N ASP A 284 -8.47 -13.94 13.77
CA ASP A 284 -7.18 -13.29 13.94
C ASP A 284 -6.16 -13.59 12.81
N GLU A 285 -6.64 -13.66 11.56
CA GLU A 285 -5.82 -13.92 10.38
C GLU A 285 -6.03 -12.86 9.30
N ASP A 286 -4.97 -12.49 8.60
CA ASP A 286 -5.02 -11.57 7.46
C ASP A 286 -5.23 -12.31 6.15
N PHE A 287 -6.15 -11.84 5.31
CA PHE A 287 -6.30 -12.26 3.92
C PHE A 287 -6.04 -11.11 2.97
N TYR A 288 -5.31 -11.40 1.89
CA TYR A 288 -5.06 -10.48 0.78
C TYR A 288 -5.82 -10.95 -0.46
N ILE A 289 -6.53 -10.02 -1.11
CA ILE A 289 -7.44 -10.29 -2.22
C ILE A 289 -7.15 -9.31 -3.35
N ASP A 290 -7.16 -9.79 -4.60
CA ASP A 290 -7.10 -8.95 -5.78
C ASP A 290 -8.52 -8.93 -6.40
N THR A 291 -9.23 -7.81 -6.30
CA THR A 291 -10.62 -7.65 -6.76
C THR A 291 -10.80 -6.44 -7.68
N ALA A 292 -11.82 -6.45 -8.55
CA ALA A 292 -12.18 -5.27 -9.35
C ALA A 292 -13.02 -4.25 -8.55
N ASP A 293 -13.61 -4.69 -7.45
CA ASP A 293 -14.53 -3.89 -6.63
C ASP A 293 -13.76 -3.06 -5.60
N GLU A 294 -14.26 -1.85 -5.36
CA GLU A 294 -13.75 -0.95 -4.34
C GLU A 294 -14.42 -1.29 -2.99
N TRP A 295 -13.63 -1.36 -1.94
CA TRP A 295 -14.06 -1.65 -0.57
C TRP A 295 -13.55 -0.58 0.37
N ASP A 296 -14.41 -0.10 1.27
CA ASP A 296 -14.06 0.91 2.25
C ASP A 296 -13.43 0.26 3.50
N PRO A 297 -12.44 0.89 4.14
CA PRO A 297 -11.97 0.46 5.45
C PRO A 297 -13.12 0.38 6.46
N ASP A 298 -13.06 -0.61 7.35
CA ASP A 298 -14.08 -0.98 8.33
C ASP A 298 -15.36 -1.63 7.75
N ASP A 299 -15.44 -1.89 6.44
CA ASP A 299 -16.53 -2.67 5.87
C ASP A 299 -16.54 -4.11 6.41
N ARG A 300 -17.73 -4.57 6.80
CA ARG A 300 -17.95 -5.94 7.28
C ARG A 300 -18.27 -6.85 6.12
N VAL A 301 -17.42 -7.84 5.87
CA VAL A 301 -17.50 -8.71 4.69
C VAL A 301 -17.48 -10.19 5.06
N GLY A 302 -18.00 -11.02 4.16
CA GLY A 302 -17.77 -12.47 4.18
C GLY A 302 -16.61 -12.84 3.26
N VAL A 303 -15.77 -13.77 3.69
CA VAL A 303 -14.65 -14.30 2.92
C VAL A 303 -15.04 -15.66 2.35
N LYS A 304 -14.90 -15.81 1.04
CA LYS A 304 -15.11 -17.06 0.31
C LYS A 304 -13.89 -17.40 -0.52
N ILE A 305 -13.62 -18.69 -0.69
CA ILE A 305 -12.43 -19.17 -1.40
C ILE A 305 -12.83 -20.15 -2.49
N ASP A 306 -12.36 -19.92 -3.71
CA ASP A 306 -12.43 -20.86 -4.81
C ASP A 306 -11.36 -21.96 -4.64
N GLY A 307 -11.77 -23.05 -4.02
CA GLY A 307 -10.92 -24.20 -3.73
C GLY A 307 -10.25 -24.82 -4.97
N ALA A 308 -10.77 -24.61 -6.18
CA ALA A 308 -10.17 -25.16 -7.39
C ALA A 308 -8.82 -24.48 -7.76
N LYS A 309 -8.56 -23.27 -7.26
CA LYS A 309 -7.32 -22.53 -7.48
C LYS A 309 -6.31 -22.70 -6.34
N VAL A 310 -6.72 -23.32 -5.23
CA VAL A 310 -5.90 -23.49 -4.03
C VAL A 310 -4.88 -24.62 -4.25
N ARG A 311 -3.67 -24.42 -3.74
CA ARG A 311 -2.61 -25.42 -3.78
C ARG A 311 -2.27 -25.87 -2.36
N LEU A 312 -2.18 -27.17 -2.16
CA LEU A 312 -1.79 -27.79 -0.90
C LEU A 312 -0.37 -28.34 -0.98
N GLU A 313 0.40 -28.16 0.09
CA GLU A 313 1.68 -28.84 0.30
C GLU A 313 1.72 -29.47 1.70
N LYS A 314 2.57 -30.47 1.89
CA LYS A 314 2.73 -31.11 3.20
C LYS A 314 3.44 -30.15 4.15
N TYR A 315 2.87 -29.93 5.33
CA TYR A 315 3.48 -29.09 6.36
C TYR A 315 4.69 -29.80 6.99
N ASP A 316 5.83 -29.12 7.06
CA ASP A 316 7.06 -29.58 7.72
C ASP A 316 7.54 -28.53 8.73
N PRO A 317 7.27 -28.70 10.04
CA PRO A 317 7.51 -27.67 11.06
C PRO A 317 8.98 -27.27 11.18
N ASP A 318 9.94 -28.15 10.85
CA ASP A 318 11.37 -27.83 10.92
C ASP A 318 11.85 -26.92 9.76
N LYS A 319 11.10 -26.84 8.65
CA LYS A 319 11.41 -25.98 7.49
C LYS A 319 10.56 -24.71 7.47
N ASP A 320 9.28 -24.84 7.77
CA ASP A 320 8.29 -23.81 7.48
C ASP A 320 8.25 -22.69 8.54
N GLU A 321 8.68 -22.95 9.78
CA GLU A 321 8.84 -21.91 10.82
C GLU A 321 10.00 -20.94 10.51
N THR A 322 10.94 -21.32 9.64
CA THR A 322 12.08 -20.47 9.27
C THR A 322 11.70 -19.45 8.18
N GLU A 323 10.70 -19.75 7.34
CA GLU A 323 10.21 -18.85 6.28
C GLU A 323 9.19 -17.82 6.79
N ALA A 324 8.48 -18.08 7.90
CA ALA A 324 7.49 -17.15 8.46
C ALA A 324 8.10 -15.96 9.23
N ALA A 325 9.43 -15.93 9.39
CA ALA A 325 10.14 -14.93 10.20
C ALA A 325 10.95 -13.89 9.37
N GLU A 326 10.94 -13.99 8.04
CA GLU A 326 11.55 -13.02 7.10
C GLU A 326 10.51 -12.12 6.44
#